data_AF-A0A803R6S0-F1
#
_entry.id   AF-A0A803R6S0-F1
#
_cell.length_a   1.000
_cell.length_b   1.000
_cell.length_c   1.000
_cell.angle_alpha   90.00
_cell.angle_beta   90.00
_cell.angle_gamma   90.00
#
_symmetry.space_group_name_H-M   'P 1'
#
loop_
_entity.id
_entity.type
_entity.pdbx_description
1 polymer ?
#
loop_
_entity_poly.entity_id
_entity_poly.type
_entity_poly.pdbx_seq_one_letter_code
_entity_poly.pdbx_strand_id
1 'polypeptide(L)' 'MSSKHNMTIILLMVFLIFSLGVEEVRGADCVYIDRKCREKKECGAPCKAKNYSEFNVECVLDPSKSPSDSPYCCCLVDQI' A
#
# COMPACT_ATOMS: atom_id res chain seq x y z
N MET A 1 -40.75 -1.05 23.04
CA MET A 1 -40.13 -1.31 21.73
C MET A 1 -39.13 -0.20 21.43
N SER A 2 -37.89 -0.24 21.96
CA SER A 2 -36.87 0.78 21.63
C SER A 2 -35.44 0.36 22.00
N SER A 3 -35.11 -0.92 21.84
CA SER A 3 -33.73 -1.43 22.02
C SER A 3 -32.99 -1.60 20.67
N LYS A 4 -33.66 -1.34 19.54
CA LYS A 4 -33.16 -1.64 18.18
C LYS A 4 -32.25 -0.53 17.62
N HIS A 5 -32.43 0.72 18.02
CA HIS A 5 -31.69 1.84 17.43
C HIS A 5 -30.20 1.87 17.83
N ASN A 6 -29.86 1.45 19.06
CA ASN A 6 -28.48 1.53 19.56
C ASN A 6 -27.56 0.50 18.90
N MET A 7 -28.07 -0.68 18.58
CA MET A 7 -27.27 -1.74 17.96
C MET A 7 -26.92 -1.42 16.50
N THR A 8 -27.84 -0.76 15.77
CA THR A 8 -27.61 -0.37 14.36
C THR A 8 -26.55 0.72 14.23
N ILE A 9 -26.53 1.69 15.15
CA ILE A 9 -25.54 2.78 15.15
C ILE A 9 -24.13 2.23 15.44
N ILE A 10 -24.01 1.30 16.38
CA ILE A 10 -22.71 0.67 16.71
C ILE A 10 -22.18 -0.14 15.53
N LEU A 11 -23.04 -0.88 14.82
CA LEU A 11 -22.65 -1.64 13.62
C LEU A 11 -22.16 -0.74 12.48
N LEU A 12 -22.81 0.41 12.26
CA LEU A 12 -22.38 1.39 11.25
C LEU A 12 -21.02 2.02 11.61
N MET A 13 -20.78 2.32 12.89
CA MET A 13 -19.49 2.84 13.35
C MET A 13 -18.36 1.82 13.16
N VAL A 14 -18.59 0.54 13.45
CA VAL A 14 -17.62 -0.54 13.21
C VAL A 14 -17.31 -0.67 11.71
N PHE A 15 -18.32 -0.61 10.85
CA PHE A 15 -18.13 -0.70 9.39
C PHE A 15 -17.30 0.47 8.82
N LEU A 16 -17.48 1.68 9.36
CA LEU A 16 -16.67 2.85 8.99
C LEU A 16 -15.21 2.71 9.44
N ILE A 17 -14.95 2.13 10.62
CA ILE A 17 -13.59 1.88 11.11
C ILE A 17 -12.90 0.79 10.27
N PHE A 18 -13.61 -0.27 9.87
CA PHE A 18 -13.06 -1.30 8.97
C PHE A 18 -12.83 -0.78 7.54
N SER A 19 -13.63 0.17 7.06
CA SER A 19 -13.42 0.84 5.77
C SER A 19 -12.25 1.83 5.80
N LEU A 20 -11.88 2.32 6.99
CA LEU A 20 -10.65 3.08 7.25
C LEU A 20 -9.43 2.18 7.44
N GLY A 21 -9.55 0.88 7.17
CA GLY A 21 -8.43 0.01 6.81
C GLY A 21 -7.80 0.41 5.46
N VAL A 22 -7.57 1.71 5.26
CA VAL A 22 -6.41 2.17 4.53
C VAL A 22 -5.27 1.74 5.44
N GLU A 23 -4.75 0.54 5.19
CA GLU A 23 -3.39 0.18 5.52
C GLU A 23 -2.58 1.43 5.20
N GLU A 24 -2.15 2.15 6.25
CA GLU A 24 -1.38 3.37 6.10
C GLU A 24 -0.22 2.94 5.21
N VAL A 25 -0.32 3.32 3.93
CA VAL A 25 0.74 3.12 2.96
C VAL A 25 1.86 3.86 3.63
N ARG A 26 2.76 3.09 4.25
CA ARG A 26 3.97 3.61 4.83
C ARG A 26 4.58 4.34 3.66
N GLY A 27 4.43 5.66 3.65
CA GLY A 27 5.30 6.56 2.92
C GLY A 27 6.65 6.46 3.60
N ALA A 28 7.20 5.25 3.64
CA ALA A 28 8.60 5.04 3.78
C ALA A 28 9.18 5.71 2.54
N ASP A 29 10.11 6.63 2.74
CA ASP A 29 10.91 7.21 1.67
C ASP A 29 11.31 6.09 0.70
N CYS A 30 10.63 6.03 -0.44
CA CYS A 30 10.84 5.00 -1.43
C CYS A 30 10.70 5.60 -2.82
N VAL A 31 11.52 5.11 -3.72
CA VAL A 31 11.55 5.55 -5.10
C VAL A 31 10.73 4.57 -5.91
N TYR A 32 9.58 5.03 -6.40
CA TYR A 32 8.80 4.30 -7.38
C TYR A 32 9.56 4.20 -8.69
N ILE A 33 9.69 2.99 -9.21
CA ILE A 33 10.20 2.76 -10.55
C ILE A 33 9.02 2.47 -11.48
N ASP A 34 9.16 2.79 -12.77
CA ASP A 34 8.13 2.56 -13.81
C ASP A 34 8.03 1.08 -14.18
N ARG A 35 7.82 0.24 -13.15
CA ARG A 35 7.70 -1.21 -13.24
C ARG A 35 6.51 -1.64 -12.39
N LYS A 36 5.48 -2.12 -13.07
CA LYS A 36 4.33 -2.78 -12.43
C LYS A 36 4.78 -4.09 -11.80
N CYS A 37 4.12 -4.45 -10.72
CA CYS A 37 4.33 -5.69 -9.99
C CYS A 37 2.98 -6.25 -9.55
N ARG A 38 2.99 -7.53 -9.19
CA ARG A 38 1.90 -8.21 -8.50
C ARG A 38 2.34 -8.71 -7.14
N GLU A 39 3.64 -9.04 -7.01
CA GLU A 39 4.27 -9.53 -5.79
C GLU A 39 5.58 -8.78 -5.51
N LYS A 40 5.90 -8.59 -4.23
CA LYS A 40 7.15 -7.92 -3.76
C LYS A 40 8.43 -8.48 -4.39
N LYS A 41 8.51 -9.79 -4.61
CA LYS A 41 9.70 -10.48 -5.16
C LYS A 41 10.08 -10.02 -6.57
N GLU A 42 9.13 -9.44 -7.32
CA GLU A 42 9.36 -8.93 -8.68
C GLU A 42 10.18 -7.62 -8.67
N CYS A 43 10.27 -6.95 -7.52
CA CYS A 43 10.86 -5.62 -7.39
C CYS A 43 12.34 -5.61 -7.02
N GLY A 44 12.90 -6.72 -6.51
CA GLY A 44 14.29 -6.78 -6.06
C GLY A 44 15.30 -6.49 -7.18
N ALA A 45 15.24 -7.27 -8.27
CA ALA A 45 16.10 -7.09 -9.43
C ALA A 45 16.02 -5.69 -10.07
N PRO A 46 14.83 -5.12 -10.34
CA PRO A 46 14.75 -3.79 -10.94
C PRO A 46 15.15 -2.65 -9.99
N CYS A 47 14.96 -2.79 -8.67
CA CYS A 47 15.49 -1.84 -7.69
C CYS A 47 17.03 -1.89 -7.63
N LYS A 48 17.61 -3.09 -7.68
CA LYS A 48 19.07 -3.28 -7.77
C LYS A 48 19.68 -2.62 -9.00
N ALA A 49 19.00 -2.71 -10.15
CA ALA A 49 19.42 -2.04 -11.39
C ALA A 49 19.42 -0.50 -11.29
N LYS A 50 18.79 0.07 -10.25
CA LYS A 50 18.76 1.50 -9.93
C LYS A 50 19.64 1.88 -8.72
N ASN A 51 20.50 0.97 -8.25
CA ASN A 51 21.37 1.13 -7.06
C ASN A 51 20.62 1.21 -5.71
N TYR A 52 19.51 0.49 -5.58
CA TYR A 52 18.82 0.29 -4.30
C TYR A 52 18.94 -1.16 -3.83
N SER A 53 18.76 -1.40 -2.53
CA SER A 53 18.69 -2.75 -1.94
C SER A 53 17.67 -3.64 -2.67
N GLU A 54 18.09 -4.84 -3.06
CA GLU A 54 17.20 -5.83 -3.68
C GLU A 54 16.21 -6.45 -2.67
N PHE A 55 16.47 -6.28 -1.37
CA PHE A 55 15.69 -6.84 -0.27
C PHE A 55 14.73 -5.80 0.34
N ASN A 56 15.09 -4.51 0.29
CA ASN A 56 14.27 -3.41 0.79
C ASN A 56 13.36 -2.87 -0.33
N VAL A 57 12.40 -3.69 -0.73
CA VAL A 57 11.44 -3.37 -1.80
C VAL A 57 10.01 -3.64 -1.36
N GLU A 58 9.06 -2.92 -1.95
CA GLU A 58 7.63 -3.15 -1.81
C GLU A 58 6.91 -3.13 -3.16
N CYS A 59 5.74 -3.76 -3.21
CA CYS A 59 4.85 -3.73 -4.37
C CYS A 59 3.54 -3.08 -3.93
N VAL A 60 3.39 -1.79 -4.21
CA VAL A 60 2.31 -0.96 -3.66
C VAL A 60 1.74 -0.04 -4.73
N LEU A 61 0.56 0.51 -4.50
CA LEU A 61 -0.03 1.49 -5.41
C LEU A 61 0.76 2.79 -5.34
N ASP A 62 1.19 3.31 -6.49
CA ASP A 62 1.81 4.64 -6.57
C ASP A 62 0.71 5.70 -6.45
N PRO A 63 0.69 6.52 -5.40
CA PRO A 63 -0.34 7.54 -5.20
C PRO A 63 -0.30 8.65 -6.26
N SER A 64 0.80 8.76 -7.01
CA SER A 64 0.97 9.69 -8.13
C SER A 64 0.31 9.17 -9.42
N LYS A 65 -0.02 7.87 -9.47
CA LYS A 65 -0.73 7.22 -10.58
C LYS A 65 -2.19 7.03 -10.19
N SER A 66 -3.04 6.79 -11.18
CA SER A 66 -4.46 6.55 -10.88
C SER A 66 -4.56 5.33 -9.97
N PRO A 67 -5.39 5.32 -8.91
CA PRO A 67 -5.55 4.17 -8.01
C PRO A 67 -6.15 2.94 -8.70
N SER A 68 -6.64 3.08 -9.93
CA SER A 68 -7.05 2.00 -10.81
C SER A 68 -5.89 1.34 -11.57
N ASP A 69 -4.69 1.91 -11.51
CA ASP A 69 -3.50 1.30 -12.08
C ASP A 69 -3.00 0.14 -11.21
N SER A 70 -2.38 -0.84 -11.87
CA SER A 70 -1.71 -1.96 -11.19
C SER A 70 -0.63 -1.44 -10.23
N PRO A 71 -0.32 -2.15 -9.13
CA PRO A 71 0.71 -1.73 -8.21
C PRO A 71 2.09 -1.67 -8.88
N TYR A 72 2.94 -0.80 -8.37
CA TYR A 72 4.29 -0.52 -8.86
C TYR A 72 5.32 -0.90 -7.80
N CYS A 73 6.54 -1.16 -8.27
CA CYS A 73 7.68 -1.40 -7.40
C CYS A 73 8.14 -0.10 -6.73
N CYS A 74 8.20 -0.15 -5.40
CA CYS A 74 8.67 0.90 -4.50
C CYS A 74 10.00 0.43 -3.90
N CYS A 75 11.11 1.10 -4.27
CA CYS A 75 12.45 0.79 -3.77
C CYS A 75 12.71 1.64 -2.53
N LEU A 76 12.78 1.04 -1.34
CA LEU A 76 13.01 1.78 -0.09
C LEU A 76 14.42 2.39 -0.12
N VAL A 77 14.57 3.62 0.38
CA VAL A 77 15.82 4.38 0.35
C VAL A 77 16.82 3.82 1.36
N ASP A 78 17.39 2.69 0.99
CA ASP A 78 18.57 2.06 1.59
C ASP A 78 19.47 1.73 0.39
N GLN A 79 20.35 2.69 0.05
CA GLN A 79 21.30 2.53 -1.06
C GLN A 79 22.37 1.52 -0.65
N ILE A 80 22.75 0.63 -1.59
CA ILE A 80 23.77 -0.42 -1.39
C ILE A 80 25.17 0.17 -1.51
#